data_AF-A0A9W6W7Y2-F1
#
_entry.id   AF-A0A9W6W7Y2-F1
#
_cell.length_a   1.000
_cell.length_b   1.000
_cell.length_c   1.000
_cell.angle_alpha   90.00
_cell.angle_beta   90.00
_cell.angle_gamma   90.00
#
_symmetry.space_group_name_H-M   'P 1'
#
loop_
_entity.id
_entity.type
_entity.pdbx_description
1 polymer ?
#
loop_
_entity_poly.entity_id
_entity_poly.type
_entity_poly.pdbx_seq_one_letter_code
_entity_poly.pdbx_strand_id
1 'polypeptide(L)'
;MASQDGTRVSAFRIEYVAKLGTWCVAVRLADEAGADSLHTCAATPATTEWTHRAGGHDGSRLVIYVDGVLAASREIPAPTWNATGPFALGHALCHAEACRNLTGSLAGAKVWDRAVDRRELRDGLFGGQPIIRYTPGGG
;
A
#
# COMPACT_ATOMS: atom_id res chain seq x y z
N MET A 1 -2.00 -5.77 -3.70
CA MET A 1 -2.89 -4.98 -2.84
C MET A 1 -2.71 -5.48 -1.42
N ALA A 2 -2.54 -4.55 -0.49
CA ALA A 2 -2.60 -4.80 0.95
C ALA A 2 -3.33 -3.62 1.60
N SER A 3 -4.08 -3.85 2.67
CA SER A 3 -4.90 -2.83 3.31
C SER A 3 -5.11 -3.06 4.80
N GLN A 4 -5.33 -1.98 5.54
CA GLN A 4 -5.77 -1.99 6.93
C GLN A 4 -7.23 -1.58 6.98
N ASP A 5 -8.11 -2.53 7.31
CA ASP A 5 -9.55 -2.32 7.22
C ASP A 5 -10.11 -1.67 8.49
N GLY A 6 -11.08 -0.77 8.31
CA GLY A 6 -12.00 -0.37 9.36
C GLY A 6 -13.30 -1.15 9.26
N THR A 7 -14.40 -0.50 9.65
CA THR A 7 -15.73 -1.09 9.60
C THR A 7 -16.41 -0.88 8.25
N ARG A 8 -16.16 0.27 7.59
CA ARG A 8 -16.81 0.64 6.33
C ARG A 8 -15.82 0.73 5.18
N VAL A 9 -14.58 1.13 5.44
CA VAL A 9 -13.54 1.33 4.42
C VAL A 9 -12.15 1.00 4.96
N SER A 10 -11.19 0.72 4.07
CA SER A 10 -9.78 0.63 4.52
C SER A 10 -9.20 2.00 4.83
N ALA A 11 -8.62 2.15 6.03
CA ALA A 11 -7.89 3.33 6.47
C ALA A 11 -6.60 3.53 5.68
N PHE A 12 -5.86 2.45 5.43
CA PHE A 12 -4.59 2.46 4.73
C PHE A 12 -4.59 1.41 3.61
N ARG A 13 -3.98 1.73 2.48
CA ARG A 13 -3.87 0.84 1.32
C ARG A 13 -2.53 0.98 0.61
N ILE A 14 -2.01 -0.13 0.13
CA ILE A 14 -0.95 -0.20 -0.89
C ILE A 14 -1.56 -0.86 -2.12
N GLU A 15 -1.78 -0.09 -3.18
CA GLU A 15 -2.53 -0.52 -4.35
C GLU A 15 -1.83 -0.20 -5.67
N TYR A 16 -2.03 -1.06 -6.67
CA TYR A 16 -1.66 -0.75 -8.04
C TYR A 16 -2.79 0.08 -8.67
N VAL A 17 -2.45 1.26 -9.19
CA VAL A 17 -3.41 2.16 -9.83
C VAL A 17 -3.26 2.06 -11.34
N ALA A 18 -4.13 1.28 -11.97
CA ALA A 18 -4.06 1.01 -13.41
C ALA A 18 -4.06 2.27 -14.28
N LYS A 19 -4.81 3.31 -13.89
CA LYS A 19 -4.84 4.60 -14.60
C LYS A 19 -3.48 5.31 -14.64
N LEU A 20 -2.64 5.09 -13.62
CA LEU A 20 -1.30 5.68 -13.50
C LEU A 20 -0.20 4.71 -13.89
N GLY A 21 -0.53 3.42 -14.08
CA GLY A 21 0.46 2.37 -14.36
C GLY A 21 1.48 2.19 -13.24
N THR A 22 1.15 2.53 -11.99
CA THR A 22 2.12 2.50 -10.87
C THR A 22 1.47 2.12 -9.53
N TRP A 23 2.31 1.91 -8.53
CA TRP A 23 1.91 1.63 -7.15
C TRP A 23 1.76 2.90 -6.35
N CYS A 24 0.72 2.94 -5.53
CA CYS A 24 0.42 4.05 -4.64
C CYS A 24 0.16 3.55 -3.23
N VAL A 25 0.47 4.41 -2.27
CA VAL A 25 0.07 4.29 -0.88
C VAL A 25 -1.00 5.33 -0.64
N ALA A 26 -2.12 4.92 -0.04
CA ALA A 26 -3.26 5.78 0.19
C ALA A 26 -3.79 5.64 1.61
N VAL A 27 -4.32 6.74 2.14
CA VAL A 27 -5.16 6.74 3.33
C VAL A 27 -6.55 7.27 3.04
N ARG A 28 -7.51 6.84 3.85
CA ARG A 28 -8.85 7.42 3.94
C ARG A 28 -8.93 8.27 5.21
N LEU A 29 -9.51 9.46 5.14
CA LEU A 29 -9.53 10.38 6.30
C LEU A 29 -10.59 10.07 7.36
N ALA A 30 -11.59 9.21 7.07
CA ALA A 30 -12.54 8.70 8.05
C ALA A 30 -13.05 7.30 7.66
N ASP A 31 -13.66 6.57 8.59
CA ASP A 31 -14.30 5.28 8.32
C ASP A 31 -15.66 5.44 7.63
N GLU A 32 -15.67 6.16 6.51
CA GLU A 32 -16.84 6.43 5.71
C GLU A 32 -16.50 6.33 4.22
N ALA A 33 -17.43 5.75 3.45
CA ALA A 33 -17.23 5.54 2.02
C ALA A 33 -17.00 6.83 1.22
N GLY A 34 -17.63 7.94 1.65
CA GLY A 34 -17.51 9.26 1.02
C GLY A 34 -16.35 10.12 1.55
N ALA A 35 -15.61 9.67 2.56
CA ALA A 35 -14.54 10.47 3.14
C ALA A 35 -13.39 10.67 2.14
N ASP A 36 -12.65 11.77 2.24
CA ASP A 36 -11.55 12.07 1.33
C ASP A 36 -10.42 11.03 1.39
N SER A 37 -9.78 10.77 0.23
CA SER A 37 -8.56 9.96 0.17
C SER A 37 -7.37 10.82 -0.17
N LEU A 38 -6.29 10.64 0.58
CA LEU A 38 -4.97 11.14 0.21
C LEU A 38 -4.10 9.98 -0.24
N HIS A 39 -3.29 10.20 -1.26
CA HIS A 39 -2.37 9.19 -1.76
C HIS A 39 -1.06 9.80 -2.25
N THR A 40 -0.02 8.97 -2.29
CA THR A 40 1.24 9.22 -2.97
C THR A 40 1.62 8.01 -3.80
N CYS A 41 2.21 8.23 -4.97
CA CYS A 41 2.47 7.20 -5.97
C CYS A 41 3.93 7.21 -6.36
N ALA A 42 4.50 6.03 -6.64
CA ALA A 42 5.83 5.96 -7.20
C ALA A 42 5.85 6.63 -8.59
N ALA A 43 6.88 7.44 -8.86
CA ALA A 43 7.03 8.09 -10.17
C ALA A 43 7.38 7.09 -11.29
N THR A 44 7.94 5.94 -10.94
CA THR A 44 8.30 4.90 -11.89
C THR A 44 7.10 4.01 -12.22
N PRO A 45 6.90 3.64 -13.49
CA PRO A 45 5.90 2.64 -13.87
C PRO A 45 6.14 1.30 -13.17
N ALA A 46 5.07 0.56 -12.91
CA ALA A 46 5.18 -0.81 -12.46
C ALA A 46 5.68 -1.70 -13.60
N THR A 47 6.56 -2.62 -13.27
CA THR A 47 7.06 -3.64 -14.19
C THR A 47 6.33 -4.97 -13.94
N THR A 48 6.38 -5.87 -14.93
CA THR A 48 5.95 -7.28 -14.77
C THR A 48 7.01 -8.13 -14.09
N GLU A 49 8.19 -7.56 -13.88
CA GLU A 49 9.24 -8.12 -13.06
C GLU A 49 8.90 -7.99 -11.59
N TRP A 50 9.45 -8.95 -10.86
CA TRP A 50 9.37 -9.07 -9.43
C TRP A 50 10.08 -7.87 -8.78
N THR A 51 9.31 -6.99 -8.14
CA THR A 51 9.85 -5.80 -7.45
C THR A 51 9.59 -5.89 -5.97
N HIS A 52 10.53 -5.38 -5.18
CA HIS A 52 10.33 -5.21 -3.75
C HIS A 52 9.62 -3.88 -3.48
N ARG A 53 8.48 -3.92 -2.80
CA ARG A 53 7.70 -2.71 -2.50
C ARG A 53 7.32 -2.65 -1.04
N ALA A 54 7.60 -1.51 -0.43
CA ALA A 54 7.19 -1.19 0.92
C ALA A 54 6.47 0.16 0.92
N GLY A 55 5.45 0.28 1.75
CA GLY A 55 4.71 1.52 1.94
C GLY A 55 4.26 1.62 3.38
N GLY A 56 4.13 2.84 3.88
CA GLY A 56 3.73 3.05 5.26
C GLY A 56 3.39 4.50 5.52
N HIS A 57 2.94 4.77 6.75
CA HIS A 57 2.77 6.12 7.26
C HIS A 57 3.25 6.23 8.70
N ASP A 58 3.73 7.40 9.09
CA ASP A 58 4.14 7.72 10.48
C ASP A 58 3.05 8.48 11.26
N GLY A 59 1.85 8.59 10.68
CA GLY A 59 0.72 9.35 11.23
C GLY A 59 0.65 10.80 10.75
N SER A 60 1.75 11.33 10.18
CA SER A 60 1.82 12.66 9.56
C SER A 60 2.23 12.63 8.10
N ARG A 61 2.82 11.52 7.62
CA ARG A 61 3.34 11.41 6.25
C ARG A 61 3.16 10.00 5.70
N LEU A 62 2.80 9.90 4.43
CA LEU A 62 2.83 8.69 3.62
C LEU A 62 4.18 8.55 2.91
N VAL A 63 4.69 7.32 2.81
CA VAL A 63 5.90 6.99 2.05
C VAL A 63 5.70 5.72 1.23
N ILE A 64 6.31 5.68 0.05
CA ILE A 64 6.43 4.48 -0.77
C ILE A 64 7.87 4.28 -1.21
N TYR A 65 8.34 3.04 -1.07
CA TYR A 65 9.66 2.58 -1.49
C TYR A 65 9.52 1.53 -2.59
N VAL A 66 10.41 1.60 -3.58
CA VAL A 66 10.54 0.62 -4.66
C VAL A 66 11.99 0.15 -4.67
N ASP A 67 12.20 -1.15 -4.55
CA ASP A 67 13.50 -1.80 -4.42
C ASP A 67 14.39 -1.18 -3.33
N GLY A 68 13.75 -0.81 -2.22
CA GLY A 68 14.40 -0.21 -1.05
C GLY A 68 14.72 1.29 -1.18
N VAL A 69 14.44 1.92 -2.32
CA VAL A 69 14.66 3.34 -2.57
C VAL A 69 13.36 4.12 -2.38
N LEU A 70 13.42 5.27 -1.71
CA LEU A 70 12.25 6.15 -1.54
C LEU A 70 11.80 6.65 -2.91
N ALA A 71 10.59 6.25 -3.32
CA ALA A 71 10.03 6.59 -4.61
C ALA A 71 9.12 7.82 -4.54
N ALA A 72 8.35 7.97 -3.46
CA ALA A 72 7.57 9.18 -3.19
C ALA A 72 7.19 9.31 -1.71
N SER A 73 6.82 10.53 -1.33
CA SER A 73 6.26 10.84 -0.02
C SER A 73 5.20 11.93 -0.11
N ARG A 74 4.32 12.03 0.89
CA ARG A 74 3.30 13.09 0.98
C ARG A 74 2.91 13.32 2.44
N GLU A 75 2.93 14.59 2.87
CA GLU A 75 2.35 15.00 4.15
C GLU A 75 0.83 14.79 4.16
N ILE A 76 0.30 14.33 5.27
CA ILE A 76 -1.12 14.10 5.52
C ILE A 76 -1.55 14.82 6.81
N PRO A 77 -2.82 15.26 6.90
CA PRO A 77 -3.36 15.81 8.15
C PRO A 77 -3.27 14.78 9.27
N ALA A 78 -2.70 15.18 10.40
CA ALA A 78 -2.59 14.35 11.60
C ALA A 78 -3.59 14.81 12.68
N PRO A 79 -4.15 13.89 13.48
CA PRO A 79 -4.06 12.43 13.33
C PRO A 79 -5.08 11.91 12.30
N THR A 80 -4.73 10.84 11.58
CA THR A 80 -5.75 10.00 10.92
C THR A 80 -6.51 9.18 11.96
N TRP A 81 -7.64 8.58 11.56
CA TRP A 81 -8.37 7.65 12.42
C TRP A 81 -7.64 6.29 12.54
N ASN A 82 -7.88 5.61 13.66
CA ASN A 82 -7.28 4.31 13.95
C ASN A 82 -8.22 3.18 13.49
N ALA A 83 -7.88 2.49 12.42
CA ALA A 83 -8.60 1.32 11.95
C ALA A 83 -8.22 0.08 12.77
N THR A 84 -9.22 -0.57 13.38
CA THR A 84 -9.04 -1.75 14.24
C THR A 84 -9.50 -3.05 13.58
N GLY A 85 -9.87 -3.02 12.30
CA GLY A 85 -10.26 -4.20 11.54
C GLY A 85 -9.06 -5.04 11.10
N PRO A 86 -9.30 -6.09 10.29
CA PRO A 86 -8.24 -6.97 9.84
C PRO A 86 -7.25 -6.25 8.92
N PHE A 87 -6.01 -6.74 8.92
CA PHE A 87 -5.08 -6.46 7.82
C PHE A 87 -5.36 -7.44 6.68
N ALA A 88 -5.73 -6.92 5.51
CA ALA A 88 -6.12 -7.70 4.36
C ALA A 88 -5.03 -7.73 3.29
N LEU A 89 -4.80 -8.91 2.72
CA LEU A 89 -4.01 -9.10 1.51
C LEU A 89 -4.93 -9.40 0.34
N GLY A 90 -4.66 -8.78 -0.81
CA GLY A 90 -5.38 -9.04 -2.05
C GLY A 90 -6.68 -8.25 -2.22
N HIS A 91 -7.13 -7.45 -1.26
CA HIS A 91 -8.30 -6.56 -1.43
C HIS A 91 -8.21 -5.34 -0.52
N ALA A 92 -9.18 -4.43 -0.69
CA ALA A 92 -9.52 -3.38 0.27
C ALA A 92 -11.00 -3.52 0.65
N LEU A 93 -11.42 -2.79 1.67
CA LEU A 93 -12.81 -2.66 2.09
C LEU A 93 -13.42 -1.37 1.49
N CYS A 94 -14.59 -1.52 0.86
CA CYS A 94 -15.44 -0.43 0.38
C CYS A 94 -16.88 -0.72 0.83
N HIS A 95 -17.54 0.22 1.50
CA HIS A 95 -18.92 0.04 1.98
C HIS A 95 -19.12 -1.24 2.83
N ALA A 96 -18.14 -1.57 3.66
CA ALA A 96 -18.10 -2.79 4.48
C ALA A 96 -18.02 -4.11 3.67
N GLU A 97 -17.68 -4.04 2.39
CA GLU A 97 -17.51 -5.20 1.51
C GLU A 97 -16.13 -5.21 0.83
N ALA A 98 -15.63 -6.40 0.49
CA ALA A 98 -14.37 -6.53 -0.21
C ALA A 98 -14.46 -5.92 -1.63
N CYS A 99 -13.51 -5.06 -1.96
CA CYS A 99 -13.41 -4.33 -3.22
C CYS A 99 -11.95 -4.21 -3.66
N ARG A 100 -11.73 -3.65 -4.86
CA ARG A 100 -10.38 -3.38 -5.40
C ARG A 100 -9.45 -4.59 -5.28
N ASN A 101 -10.00 -5.75 -5.66
CA ASN A 101 -9.29 -7.02 -5.61
C ASN A 101 -8.01 -6.95 -6.43
N LEU A 102 -6.95 -7.55 -5.91
CA LEU A 102 -5.71 -7.69 -6.63
C LEU A 102 -5.92 -8.60 -7.83
N THR A 103 -5.47 -8.12 -8.99
CA THR A 103 -5.23 -8.95 -10.16
C THR A 103 -3.72 -9.18 -10.28
N GLY A 104 -3.24 -10.38 -9.95
CA GLY A 104 -1.81 -10.72 -9.93
C GLY A 104 -1.42 -11.63 -8.77
N SER A 105 -0.12 -11.68 -8.47
CA SER A 105 0.45 -12.53 -7.41
C SER A 105 1.19 -11.70 -6.36
N LEU A 106 1.07 -12.12 -5.10
CA LEU A 106 1.86 -11.63 -3.96
C LEU A 106 2.71 -12.78 -3.45
N ALA A 107 3.90 -12.48 -2.96
CA ALA A 107 4.76 -13.41 -2.24
C ALA A 107 5.47 -12.66 -1.10
N GLY A 108 5.81 -13.34 0.01
CA GLY A 108 6.70 -12.77 1.03
C GLY A 108 6.19 -11.52 1.77
N ALA A 109 4.87 -11.30 1.85
CA ALA A 109 4.30 -10.16 2.57
C ALA A 109 4.72 -10.15 4.05
N LYS A 110 5.15 -8.99 4.54
CA LYS A 110 5.52 -8.73 5.93
C LYS A 110 4.86 -7.44 6.40
N VAL A 111 4.42 -7.42 7.65
CA VAL A 111 3.75 -6.28 8.28
C VAL A 111 4.44 -6.00 9.61
N TRP A 112 4.63 -4.73 9.91
CA TRP A 112 5.20 -4.27 11.18
C TRP A 112 4.23 -3.28 11.81
N ASP A 113 4.13 -3.33 13.14
CA ASP A 113 3.34 -2.41 13.98
C ASP A 113 4.10 -1.11 14.31
N ARG A 114 5.30 -0.96 13.77
CA ARG A 114 6.18 0.20 13.93
C ARG A 114 6.64 0.73 12.59
N ALA A 115 7.08 1.99 12.55
CA ALA A 115 7.86 2.50 11.45
C ALA A 115 9.15 1.67 11.29
N VAL A 116 9.38 1.15 10.09
CA VAL A 116 10.60 0.42 9.72
C VAL A 116 11.61 1.45 9.22
N ASP A 117 12.82 1.45 9.78
CA ASP A 117 13.84 2.40 9.35
C ASP A 117 14.33 2.08 7.93
N ARG A 118 14.73 3.11 7.19
CA ARG A 118 15.24 3.01 5.83
C ARG A 118 16.44 2.07 5.73
N ARG A 119 17.29 1.99 6.76
CA ARG A 119 18.42 1.03 6.78
C ARG A 119 17.93 -0.41 6.87
N GLU A 120 16.90 -0.70 7.66
CA GLU A 120 16.33 -2.05 7.75
C GLU A 120 15.66 -2.48 6.43
N LEU A 121 15.03 -1.54 5.71
CA LEU A 121 14.45 -1.80 4.38
C LEU A 121 15.52 -2.07 3.31
N ARG A 122 16.67 -1.38 3.38
CA ARG A 122 17.78 -1.50 2.42
C ARG A 122 18.70 -2.68 2.71
N ASP A 123 19.01 -2.91 3.99
CA ASP A 123 20.05 -3.85 4.44
C ASP A 123 19.50 -5.28 4.67
N GLY A 124 18.30 -5.58 4.17
CA GLY A 124 17.91 -6.97 3.90
C GLY A 124 16.78 -7.57 4.72
N LEU A 125 15.82 -6.80 5.25
CA LEU A 125 14.54 -7.39 5.70
C LEU A 125 13.86 -8.24 4.60
N PHE A 126 14.26 -8.06 3.34
CA PHE A 126 13.72 -8.76 2.17
C PHE A 126 14.60 -9.88 1.62
N GLY A 127 15.76 -10.20 2.22
CA GLY A 127 16.52 -11.42 1.91
C GLY A 127 16.66 -11.78 0.42
N GLY A 128 16.82 -10.80 -0.46
CA GLY A 128 16.91 -11.00 -1.92
C GLY A 128 15.64 -11.56 -2.60
N GLN A 129 14.49 -11.62 -1.92
CA GLN A 129 13.26 -12.18 -2.47
C GLN A 129 12.27 -11.08 -2.86
N PRO A 130 11.80 -11.07 -4.11
CA PRO A 130 10.81 -10.12 -4.57
C PRO A 130 9.39 -10.50 -4.13
N ILE A 131 8.55 -9.47 -3.84
CA ILE A 131 7.34 -9.63 -3.02
C ILE A 131 6.04 -9.40 -3.80
N ILE A 132 6.04 -8.71 -4.94
CA ILE A 132 4.82 -8.56 -5.76
C ILE A 132 5.08 -8.70 -7.27
N ARG A 133 4.22 -9.46 -7.97
CA ARG A 133 4.16 -9.53 -9.45
C ARG A 133 2.76 -9.16 -9.94
N TYR A 134 2.66 -8.14 -10.79
CA TYR A 134 1.42 -7.80 -11.50
C TYR A 134 1.37 -8.55 -12.84
N THR A 135 0.23 -9.14 -13.17
CA THR A 135 -0.03 -9.73 -14.48
C THR A 135 -1.21 -8.98 -15.11
N PRO A 136 -1.03 -8.28 -16.25
CA PRO A 136 -2.16 -7.69 -16.97
C PRO A 136 -3.08 -8.81 -17.47
N GLY A 137 -4.40 -8.62 -17.35
CA GLY A 137 -5.37 -9.52 -17.97
C GLY A 137 -5.27 -9.43 -19.49
N GLY A 138 -5.03 -10.57 -20.15
CA GLY A 138 -5.09 -10.69 -21.60
C GLY A 138 -6.53 -10.59 -22.08
N GLY A 139 -6.75 -9.83 -23.16
CA GLY A 139 -7.94 -9.93 -24.00
C GLY A 139 -7.84 -11.10 -24.97
#